data_AF-A0A7V8SYM8-F1
#
_entry.id   AF-A0A7V8SYM8-F1
#
_cell.length_a   1.000
_cell.length_b   1.000
_cell.length_c   1.000
_cell.angle_alpha   90.00
_cell.angle_beta   90.00
_cell.angle_gamma   90.00
#
_symmetry.space_group_name_H-M   'P 1'
#
loop_
_entity.id
_entity.type
_entity.pdbx_description
1 polymer ?
#
loop_
_entity_poly.entity_id
_entity_poly.type
_entity_poly.pdbx_seq_one_letter_code
_entity_poly.pdbx_strand_id
1 'polypeptide(L)'
;AEGRRRVIPTSVAPITFFVREDADWMIPRREGSEASTVGLSPDAVAVQLYLRQRGASFFTDIVRDTGKLKSEVETALWELVAAGLLTADGFDNLRALIDPKRRAGQGSGRSSRPRHSAGRWSLLYSGEIHDRNRALEAICWMLLRRYGIIFRELLTRETILPKWRELLITLRRLEDRGEVRGGRFVSNFLGEQFALPVAVDSLRAARSRKTAGELMIVSAADPLNLVGIIVPGERVPANSGKAVVFRDGVAVPSEELTNVVRMPLAR
;
A
#
# COMPACT_ATOMS: atom_id res chain seq x y z
N ALA A 1 -8.43 19.50 26.46
CA ALA A 1 -7.14 19.26 25.80
C ALA A 1 -6.90 17.74 25.77
N GLU A 2 -7.47 17.05 24.79
CA GLU A 2 -7.21 15.62 24.60
C GLU A 2 -5.75 15.45 24.16
N GLY A 3 -4.96 14.73 24.97
CA GLY A 3 -3.56 14.44 24.70
C GLY A 3 -3.42 13.73 23.35
N ARG A 4 -2.97 14.49 22.34
CA ARG A 4 -2.82 13.99 20.97
C ARG A 4 -1.65 12.99 20.93
N ARG A 5 -1.95 11.78 20.46
CA ARG A 5 -1.05 10.62 20.47
C ARG A 5 0.19 10.88 19.60
N ARG A 6 1.37 10.84 20.23
CA ARG A 6 2.66 10.93 19.54
C ARG A 6 2.78 9.83 18.48
N VAL A 7 3.35 10.16 17.33
CA VAL A 7 3.70 9.16 16.31
C VAL A 7 4.87 8.34 16.88
N ILE A 8 4.62 7.06 17.17
CA ILE A 8 5.66 6.16 17.65
C ILE A 8 6.06 5.27 16.48
N PRO A 9 7.31 5.39 16.00
CA PRO A 9 7.79 4.52 14.95
C PRO A 9 7.86 3.08 15.44
N THR A 10 7.23 2.14 14.75
CA THR A 10 7.32 0.70 15.05
C THR A 10 7.85 -0.06 13.85
N SER A 11 8.49 -1.21 14.07
CA SER A 11 8.97 -2.08 12.98
C SER A 11 7.84 -2.68 12.13
N VAL A 12 6.58 -2.48 12.52
CA VAL A 12 5.37 -2.98 11.86
C VAL A 12 4.63 -1.85 11.14
N ALA A 13 5.26 -0.69 10.95
CA ALA A 13 4.67 0.41 10.19
C ALA A 13 4.35 -0.07 8.75
N PRO A 14 3.11 0.13 8.26
CA PRO A 14 2.76 -0.25 6.90
C PRO A 14 3.57 0.57 5.91
N ILE A 15 4.12 -0.10 4.91
CA ILE A 15 4.91 0.52 3.84
C ILE A 15 4.19 0.28 2.52
N THR A 16 4.08 1.35 1.73
CA THR A 16 3.53 1.30 0.39
C THR A 16 4.65 1.44 -0.62
N PHE A 17 4.66 0.56 -1.63
CA PHE A 17 5.45 0.74 -2.84
C PHE A 17 4.55 1.23 -3.97
N PHE A 18 5.05 2.18 -4.74
CA PHE A 18 4.31 2.77 -5.84
C PHE A 18 5.29 3.24 -6.91
N VAL A 19 4.82 3.27 -8.15
CA VAL A 19 5.54 3.92 -9.23
C VAL A 19 5.21 5.41 -9.17
N ARG A 20 6.22 6.26 -9.25
CA ARG A 20 6.06 7.71 -9.08
C ARG A 20 5.10 8.33 -10.10
N GLU A 21 5.08 7.80 -11.32
CA GLU A 21 4.17 8.26 -12.39
C GLU A 21 2.69 7.94 -12.11
N ASP A 22 2.43 6.93 -11.28
CA ASP A 22 1.10 6.51 -10.87
C ASP A 22 0.75 7.00 -9.46
N ALA A 23 1.45 8.01 -8.91
CA ALA A 23 1.25 8.42 -7.51
C ALA A 23 -0.02 9.24 -7.25
N ASP A 24 -0.77 9.60 -8.29
CA ASP A 24 -1.95 10.47 -8.21
C ASP A 24 -3.05 9.93 -7.28
N TRP A 25 -3.09 8.63 -7.02
CA TRP A 25 -4.06 8.02 -6.10
C TRP A 25 -3.79 8.35 -4.62
N MET A 26 -2.59 8.85 -4.29
CA MET A 26 -2.21 9.15 -2.92
C MET A 26 -2.82 10.46 -2.45
N ILE A 27 -3.91 10.38 -1.68
CA ILE A 27 -4.55 11.57 -1.11
C ILE A 27 -3.99 11.84 0.30
N PRO A 28 -3.51 13.07 0.60
CA PRO A 28 -3.14 13.45 1.95
C PRO A 28 -4.33 13.30 2.90
N ARG A 29 -4.20 12.48 3.96
CA ARG A 29 -5.27 12.33 4.97
C ARG A 29 -5.39 13.54 5.90
N ARG A 30 -4.34 14.37 6.00
CA ARG A 30 -4.29 15.58 6.82
C ARG A 30 -4.37 16.79 5.90
N GLU A 31 -5.58 17.24 5.61
CA GLU A 31 -5.79 18.54 4.97
C GLU A 31 -5.36 19.63 5.98
N GLY A 32 -4.32 20.41 5.66
CA GLY A 32 -3.86 21.55 6.45
C GLY A 32 -2.39 21.50 6.87
N SER A 33 -1.67 22.61 6.64
CA SER A 33 -0.25 22.79 7.00
C SER A 33 0.02 22.56 8.49
N GLU A 34 -0.89 23.01 9.37
CA GLU A 34 -0.74 22.85 10.83
C GLU A 34 -1.02 21.42 11.32
N ALA A 35 -1.88 20.65 10.64
CA ALA A 35 -2.15 19.26 11.00
C ALA A 35 -0.97 18.33 10.69
N SER A 36 -0.06 18.74 9.81
CA SER A 36 1.07 17.93 9.34
C SER A 36 2.20 17.75 10.37
N THR A 37 2.29 18.63 11.39
CA THR A 37 3.33 18.56 12.44
C THR A 37 2.80 18.03 13.78
N VAL A 38 1.48 17.87 13.90
CA VAL A 38 0.85 17.41 15.15
C VAL A 38 1.29 16.00 15.50
N GLY A 39 1.86 15.85 16.69
CA GLY A 39 2.32 14.57 17.25
C GLY A 39 3.74 14.17 16.83
N LEU A 40 4.46 15.04 16.12
CA LEU A 40 5.85 14.84 15.74
C LEU A 40 6.83 15.35 16.81
N SER A 41 8.00 14.71 16.92
CA SER A 41 9.11 15.22 17.72
C SER A 41 9.73 16.50 17.14
N PRO A 42 10.44 17.31 17.95
CA PRO A 42 11.16 18.49 17.45
C PRO A 42 12.15 18.17 16.33
N ASP A 43 12.79 17.00 16.38
CA ASP A 43 13.74 16.56 15.35
C ASP A 43 13.02 16.20 14.04
N ALA A 44 11.87 15.52 14.12
CA ALA A 44 11.02 15.24 12.96
C ALA A 44 10.50 16.53 12.31
N VAL A 45 10.11 17.53 13.11
CA VAL A 45 9.70 18.84 12.59
C VAL A 45 10.87 19.56 11.91
N ALA A 46 12.07 19.55 12.50
CA ALA A 46 13.26 20.16 11.91
C ALA A 46 13.63 19.51 10.56
N VAL A 47 13.62 18.19 10.48
CA VAL A 47 13.87 17.45 9.22
C VAL A 47 12.79 17.73 8.19
N GLN A 48 11.51 17.78 8.59
CA GLN A 48 10.41 18.11 7.67
C GLN A 48 10.57 19.53 7.10
N LEU A 49 10.89 20.52 7.93
CA LEU A 49 11.13 21.91 7.50
C LEU A 49 12.32 22.00 6.55
N TYR A 50 13.41 21.30 6.85
CA TYR A 50 14.57 21.21 5.97
C TYR A 50 14.19 20.70 4.57
N LEU A 51 13.46 19.57 4.51
CA LEU A 51 13.03 18.98 3.24
C LEU A 51 12.00 19.84 2.51
N ARG A 52 11.16 20.61 3.22
CA ARG A 52 10.26 21.60 2.60
C ARG A 52 11.04 22.69 1.87
N GLN A 53 12.15 23.14 2.45
CA GLN A 53 12.94 24.25 1.90
C GLN A 53 13.94 23.81 0.84
N ARG A 54 14.59 22.65 1.03
CA ARG A 54 15.68 22.15 0.17
C ARG A 54 15.24 21.12 -0.87
N GLY A 55 14.05 20.55 -0.72
CA GLY A 55 13.56 19.48 -1.59
C GLY A 55 14.15 18.11 -1.22
N ALA A 56 14.22 17.23 -2.22
CA ALA A 56 14.72 15.87 -2.03
C ALA A 56 16.23 15.86 -1.74
N SER A 57 16.63 15.33 -0.57
CA SER A 57 18.01 15.41 -0.08
C SER A 57 18.55 14.05 0.37
N PHE A 58 19.86 13.86 0.31
CA PHE A 58 20.52 12.69 0.88
C PHE A 58 20.57 12.77 2.40
N PHE A 59 20.63 11.61 3.06
CA PHE A 59 20.74 11.52 4.52
C PHE A 59 21.89 12.36 5.09
N THR A 60 23.05 12.34 4.42
CA THR A 60 24.24 13.10 4.83
C THR A 60 24.04 14.61 4.78
N ASP A 61 23.31 15.10 3.79
CA ASP A 61 23.00 16.53 3.66
C ASP A 61 22.02 16.98 4.75
N ILE A 62 21.01 16.16 5.04
CA ILE A 62 20.06 16.42 6.15
C ILE A 62 20.83 16.52 7.48
N VAL A 63 21.70 15.55 7.78
CA VAL A 63 22.52 15.58 9.01
C VAL A 63 23.41 16.82 9.08
N ARG A 64 24.14 17.13 7.99
CA ARG A 64 25.05 18.28 7.95
C ARG A 64 24.31 19.59 8.15
N ASP A 65 23.22 19.79 7.43
CA ASP A 65 22.57 21.09 7.33
C ASP A 65 21.58 21.34 8.50
N THR A 66 21.07 20.29 9.15
CA THR A 66 20.27 20.42 10.38
C THR A 66 21.12 20.49 11.65
N GLY A 67 22.40 20.11 11.58
CA GLY A 67 23.31 20.05 12.74
C GLY A 67 22.95 18.98 13.78
N LYS A 68 22.04 18.05 13.44
CA LYS A 68 21.54 16.99 14.33
C LYS A 68 22.45 15.76 14.32
N LEU A 69 22.38 14.95 15.38
CA LEU A 69 23.07 13.66 15.41
C LEU A 69 22.46 12.70 14.39
N LYS A 70 23.28 11.79 13.85
CA LYS A 70 22.83 10.78 12.86
C LYS A 70 21.64 9.97 13.37
N SER A 71 21.69 9.51 14.61
CA SER A 71 20.61 8.74 15.25
C SER A 71 19.31 9.54 15.45
N GLU A 72 19.42 10.84 15.68
CA GLU A 72 18.26 11.75 15.78
C GLU A 72 17.60 11.90 14.42
N VAL A 73 18.39 12.12 13.36
CA VAL A 73 17.88 12.19 11.99
C VAL A 73 17.26 10.86 11.55
N GLU A 74 17.88 9.72 11.85
CA GLU A 74 17.30 8.39 11.57
C GLU A 74 15.95 8.20 12.26
N THR A 75 15.86 8.56 13.54
CA THR A 75 14.61 8.46 14.31
C THR A 75 13.53 9.39 13.76
N ALA A 76 13.91 10.63 13.43
CA ALA A 76 13.05 11.62 12.82
C ALA A 76 12.51 11.16 11.45
N LEU A 77 13.36 10.60 10.59
CA LEU A 77 12.95 10.04 9.30
C LEU A 77 11.98 8.88 9.49
N TRP A 78 12.25 7.97 10.44
CA TRP A 78 11.36 6.84 10.73
C TRP A 78 10.01 7.29 11.30
N GLU A 79 9.99 8.34 12.11
CA GLU A 79 8.77 8.98 12.60
C GLU A 79 7.96 9.62 11.47
N LEU A 80 8.62 10.33 10.54
CA LEU A 80 7.96 10.93 9.38
C LEU A 80 7.43 9.88 8.40
N VAL A 81 8.14 8.76 8.22
CA VAL A 81 7.67 7.60 7.43
C VAL A 81 6.45 6.97 8.10
N ALA A 82 6.50 6.70 9.41
CA ALA A 82 5.37 6.16 10.16
C ALA A 82 4.16 7.11 10.17
N ALA A 83 4.38 8.42 10.07
CA ALA A 83 3.34 9.42 9.92
C ALA A 83 2.76 9.50 8.49
N GLY A 84 3.36 8.83 7.50
CA GLY A 84 2.95 8.88 6.10
C GLY A 84 3.26 10.23 5.43
N LEU A 85 4.32 10.91 5.85
CA LEU A 85 4.69 12.26 5.37
C LEU A 85 5.93 12.25 4.46
N LEU A 86 6.66 11.13 4.43
CA LEU A 86 7.96 11.02 3.79
C LEU A 86 8.02 9.80 2.87
N THR A 87 8.74 9.94 1.76
CA THR A 87 9.06 8.87 0.83
C THR A 87 10.56 8.86 0.51
N ALA A 88 11.02 7.78 -0.12
CA ALA A 88 12.40 7.58 -0.53
C ALA A 88 12.49 7.01 -1.95
N ASP A 89 13.51 7.43 -2.69
CA ASP A 89 13.77 6.96 -4.06
C ASP A 89 14.26 5.50 -4.12
N GLY A 90 14.63 4.88 -2.99
CA GLY A 90 15.29 3.58 -2.97
C GLY A 90 14.97 2.72 -1.75
N PHE A 91 15.03 1.40 -1.94
CA PHE A 91 14.78 0.43 -0.88
C PHE A 91 15.86 0.43 0.22
N ASP A 92 17.09 0.86 -0.10
CA ASP A 92 18.19 0.90 0.87
C ASP A 92 17.95 1.97 1.96
N ASN A 93 17.28 3.07 1.63
CA ASN A 93 16.81 4.08 2.60
C ASN A 93 15.89 3.44 3.64
N LEU A 94 14.92 2.67 3.18
CA LEU A 94 13.94 2.02 4.03
C LEU A 94 14.53 0.86 4.83
N ARG A 95 15.34 0.00 4.21
CA ARG A 95 15.98 -1.15 4.87
C ARG A 95 16.91 -0.71 5.99
N ALA A 96 17.57 0.44 5.85
CA ALA A 96 18.39 1.02 6.90
C ALA A 96 17.57 1.40 8.14
N LEU A 97 16.30 1.79 8.00
CA LEU A 97 15.44 2.11 9.15
C LEU A 97 14.84 0.87 9.80
N ILE A 98 14.45 -0.13 9.00
CA ILE A 98 13.75 -1.34 9.50
C ILE A 98 14.71 -2.27 10.26
N ASP A 99 15.91 -2.53 9.73
CA ASP A 99 16.83 -3.54 10.28
C ASP A 99 17.75 -2.96 11.38
N PRO A 100 17.56 -3.33 12.66
CA PRO A 100 18.41 -2.85 13.75
C PRO A 100 19.88 -3.27 13.60
N LYS A 101 20.17 -4.41 12.99
CA LYS A 101 21.55 -4.90 12.80
C LYS A 101 22.29 -4.07 11.75
N ARG A 102 21.58 -3.61 10.72
CA ARG A 102 22.13 -2.65 9.74
C ARG A 102 22.37 -1.28 10.37
N ARG A 103 21.44 -0.79 11.21
CA ARG A 103 21.65 0.45 11.99
C ARG A 103 22.90 0.38 12.86
N ALA A 104 23.12 -0.76 13.51
CA ALA A 104 24.29 -0.98 14.36
C ALA A 104 25.59 -1.32 13.60
N GLY A 105 25.56 -1.45 12.26
CA GLY A 105 26.73 -1.87 11.47
C GLY A 105 27.17 -3.33 11.74
N GLN A 106 26.33 -4.14 12.36
CA GLN A 106 26.64 -5.52 12.76
C GLN A 106 26.25 -6.57 11.70
N GLY A 107 26.14 -6.17 10.44
CA GLY A 107 25.84 -7.08 9.34
C GLY A 107 27.04 -7.94 8.93
N SER A 108 26.79 -9.15 8.43
CA SER A 108 27.85 -10.03 7.89
C SER A 108 28.37 -9.54 6.52
N GLY A 109 29.69 -9.65 6.29
CA GLY A 109 30.34 -9.42 4.99
C GLY A 109 30.17 -8.01 4.41
N ARG A 110 29.76 -7.88 3.15
CA ARG A 110 29.52 -6.60 2.45
C ARG A 110 28.44 -5.72 3.13
N SER A 111 27.71 -6.25 4.12
CA SER A 111 26.70 -5.56 4.95
C SER A 111 27.24 -5.01 6.28
N SER A 112 28.54 -5.19 6.58
CA SER A 112 29.19 -4.75 7.83
C SER A 112 29.45 -3.24 7.88
N ARG A 113 29.50 -2.54 6.74
CA ARG A 113 29.66 -1.08 6.75
C ARG A 113 28.29 -0.43 6.90
N PRO A 114 28.14 0.59 7.78
CA PRO A 114 27.01 1.51 7.72
C PRO A 114 27.10 2.21 6.36
N ARG A 115 26.47 1.63 5.34
CA ARG A 115 26.30 2.34 4.08
C ARG A 115 25.28 3.42 4.39
N HIS A 116 25.71 4.68 4.34
CA HIS A 116 24.75 5.76 4.15
C HIS A 116 23.87 5.35 2.97
N SER A 117 22.57 5.20 3.22
CA SER A 117 21.66 4.63 2.23
C SER A 117 21.82 5.33 0.90
N ALA A 118 21.90 4.54 -0.17
CA ALA A 118 21.78 5.09 -1.51
C ALA A 118 20.32 5.51 -1.72
N GLY A 119 20.09 6.80 -1.95
CA GLY A 119 18.78 7.35 -2.25
C GLY A 119 18.51 8.67 -1.52
N ARG A 120 17.57 9.45 -2.06
CA ARG A 120 17.12 10.69 -1.44
C ARG A 120 15.85 10.47 -0.64
N TRP A 121 15.69 11.26 0.41
CA TRP A 121 14.45 11.42 1.14
C TRP A 121 13.73 12.65 0.63
N SER A 122 12.42 12.53 0.43
CA SER A 122 11.58 13.65 0.00
C SER A 122 10.24 13.60 0.70
N LEU A 123 9.61 14.77 0.84
CA LEU A 123 8.23 14.82 1.31
C LEU A 123 7.33 14.08 0.34
N LEU A 124 6.37 13.32 0.88
CA LEU A 124 5.40 12.59 0.07
C LEU A 124 4.43 13.56 -0.63
N TYR A 125 4.05 14.63 0.08
CA TYR A 125 3.14 15.65 -0.43
C TYR A 125 3.89 17.00 -0.48
N SER A 126 4.36 17.39 -1.66
CA SER A 126 5.14 18.60 -1.88
C SER A 126 4.27 19.83 -2.14
N GLY A 127 3.31 20.13 -1.26
CA GLY A 127 2.54 21.40 -1.29
C GLY A 127 1.75 21.71 -2.57
N GLU A 128 1.75 20.84 -3.58
CA GLU A 128 0.98 21.00 -4.80
C GLU A 128 -0.51 20.84 -4.49
N ILE A 129 -1.32 21.70 -5.11
CA ILE A 129 -2.79 21.62 -5.04
C ILE A 129 -3.18 20.25 -5.60
N HIS A 130 -3.57 19.34 -4.72
CA HIS A 130 -4.07 18.03 -5.14
C HIS A 130 -5.41 18.20 -5.83
N ASP A 131 -5.46 17.89 -7.13
CA ASP A 131 -6.74 17.72 -7.82
C ASP A 131 -7.41 16.44 -7.27
N ARG A 132 -8.33 16.65 -6.33
CA ARG A 132 -9.07 15.57 -5.68
C ARG A 132 -9.86 14.72 -6.68
N ASN A 133 -10.34 15.30 -7.78
CA ASN A 133 -11.07 14.53 -8.79
C ASN A 133 -10.13 13.59 -9.53
N ARG A 134 -8.95 14.09 -9.93
CA ARG A 134 -7.90 13.27 -10.55
C ARG A 134 -7.43 12.15 -9.63
N ALA A 135 -7.26 12.45 -8.33
CA ALA A 135 -6.88 11.44 -7.36
C ALA A 135 -7.96 10.36 -7.15
N LEU A 136 -9.24 10.74 -7.08
CA LEU A 136 -10.34 9.80 -7.01
C LEU A 136 -10.41 8.90 -8.25
N GLU A 137 -10.20 9.46 -9.44
CA GLU A 137 -10.14 8.69 -10.69
C GLU A 137 -8.96 7.72 -10.71
N ALA A 138 -7.77 8.16 -10.27
CA ALA A 138 -6.60 7.29 -10.12
C ALA A 138 -6.84 6.13 -9.14
N ILE A 139 -7.52 6.38 -8.01
CA ILE A 139 -7.93 5.34 -7.07
C ILE A 139 -8.89 4.34 -7.73
N CYS A 140 -9.90 4.82 -8.45
CA CYS A 140 -10.84 3.96 -9.18
C CYS A 140 -10.08 3.05 -10.16
N TRP A 141 -9.16 3.59 -10.95
CA TRP A 141 -8.35 2.82 -11.88
C TRP A 141 -7.42 1.82 -11.19
N MET A 142 -6.77 2.21 -10.09
CA MET A 142 -5.94 1.30 -9.29
C MET A 142 -6.76 0.09 -8.82
N LEU A 143 -7.96 0.33 -8.29
CA LEU A 143 -8.84 -0.74 -7.81
C LEU A 143 -9.37 -1.61 -8.95
N LEU A 144 -9.76 -1.02 -10.07
CA LEU A 144 -10.23 -1.74 -11.25
C LEU A 144 -9.13 -2.61 -11.87
N ARG A 145 -7.90 -2.11 -11.98
CA ARG A 145 -6.76 -2.89 -12.49
C ARG A 145 -6.39 -4.04 -11.55
N ARG A 146 -6.55 -3.84 -10.24
CA ARG A 146 -6.26 -4.85 -9.22
C ARG A 146 -7.29 -5.98 -9.18
N TYR A 147 -8.58 -5.64 -9.21
CA TYR A 147 -9.66 -6.61 -8.97
C TYR A 147 -10.45 -6.98 -10.23
N GLY A 148 -10.36 -6.20 -11.30
CA GLY A 148 -11.20 -6.30 -12.49
C GLY A 148 -12.64 -5.82 -12.27
N ILE A 149 -13.23 -6.17 -11.13
CA ILE A 149 -14.60 -5.84 -10.72
C ILE A 149 -14.54 -5.27 -9.31
N ILE A 150 -15.23 -4.16 -9.08
CA ILE A 150 -15.25 -3.48 -7.79
C ILE A 150 -16.68 -3.22 -7.33
N PHE A 151 -16.86 -3.32 -6.01
CA PHE A 151 -18.10 -3.04 -5.30
C PHE A 151 -17.77 -2.77 -3.82
N ARG A 152 -18.74 -2.26 -3.06
CA ARG A 152 -18.50 -1.69 -1.73
C ARG A 152 -17.84 -2.67 -0.75
N GLU A 153 -18.33 -3.90 -0.67
CA GLU A 153 -17.87 -4.91 0.28
C GLU A 153 -16.43 -5.38 -0.01
N LEU A 154 -15.99 -5.32 -1.27
CA LEU A 154 -14.62 -5.65 -1.66
C LEU A 154 -13.59 -4.70 -1.04
N LEU A 155 -13.98 -3.44 -0.81
CA LEU A 155 -13.10 -2.41 -0.26
C LEU A 155 -12.72 -2.65 1.20
N THR A 156 -13.32 -3.64 1.88
CA THR A 156 -12.89 -4.07 3.22
C THR A 156 -11.47 -4.62 3.28
N ARG A 157 -10.85 -4.91 2.12
CA ARG A 157 -9.43 -5.27 1.99
C ARG A 157 -8.49 -4.07 1.93
N GLU A 158 -9.00 -2.88 1.65
CA GLU A 158 -8.19 -1.68 1.42
C GLU A 158 -8.25 -0.77 2.65
N THR A 159 -7.09 -0.47 3.22
CA THR A 159 -6.97 0.20 4.53
C THR A 159 -6.96 1.73 4.46
N ILE A 160 -6.83 2.31 3.25
CA ILE A 160 -6.69 3.75 3.03
C ILE A 160 -7.45 4.17 1.77
N LEU A 161 -8.78 4.27 1.86
CA LEU A 161 -9.62 4.74 0.76
C LEU A 161 -10.56 5.88 1.17
N PRO A 162 -10.94 6.77 0.22
CA PRO A 162 -12.08 7.67 0.36
C PRO A 162 -13.38 6.93 0.62
N LYS A 163 -14.42 7.68 1.01
CA LYS A 163 -15.74 7.07 1.23
C LYS A 163 -16.26 6.48 -0.08
N TRP A 164 -16.94 5.33 0.00
CA TRP A 164 -17.54 4.67 -1.17
C TRP A 164 -18.36 5.62 -2.05
N ARG A 165 -19.12 6.54 -1.43
CA ARG A 165 -19.92 7.54 -2.15
C ARG A 165 -19.07 8.44 -3.08
N GLU A 166 -17.85 8.80 -2.68
CA GLU A 166 -16.95 9.61 -3.50
C GLU A 166 -16.44 8.81 -4.71
N LEU A 167 -16.11 7.53 -4.50
CA LEU A 167 -15.71 6.63 -5.59
C LEU A 167 -16.87 6.37 -6.54
N LEU A 168 -18.09 6.18 -6.02
CA LEU A 168 -19.29 5.90 -6.81
C LEU A 168 -19.59 6.99 -7.84
N ILE A 169 -19.45 8.26 -7.47
CA ILE A 169 -19.64 9.39 -8.40
C ILE A 169 -18.64 9.32 -9.56
N THR A 170 -17.38 9.03 -9.26
CA THR A 170 -16.31 8.90 -10.25
C THR A 170 -16.51 7.68 -11.14
N LEU A 171 -16.95 6.56 -10.58
CA LEU A 171 -17.22 5.33 -11.33
C LEU A 171 -18.40 5.47 -12.30
N ARG A 172 -19.46 6.17 -11.90
CA ARG A 172 -20.56 6.51 -12.82
C ARG A 172 -20.09 7.41 -13.97
N ARG A 173 -19.21 8.38 -13.70
CA ARG A 173 -18.60 9.20 -14.77
C ARG A 173 -17.71 8.38 -15.71
N LEU A 174 -17.01 7.37 -15.19
CA LEU A 174 -16.23 6.44 -16.02
C LEU A 174 -17.17 5.54 -16.85
N GLU A 175 -18.32 5.16 -16.31
CA GLU A 175 -19.35 4.40 -17.02
C GLU A 175 -20.00 5.22 -18.13
N ASP A 176 -20.36 6.47 -17.85
CA ASP A 176 -20.91 7.41 -18.83
C ASP A 176 -19.94 7.64 -20.01
N ARG A 177 -18.63 7.60 -19.74
CA ARG A 177 -17.56 7.64 -20.75
C ARG A 177 -17.39 6.32 -21.51
N GLY A 178 -18.00 5.22 -21.05
CA GLY A 178 -17.88 3.89 -21.64
C GLY A 178 -16.60 3.12 -21.27
N GLU A 179 -15.79 3.66 -20.35
CA GLU A 179 -14.51 3.07 -19.91
C GLU A 179 -14.73 1.85 -18.99
N VAL A 180 -15.81 1.88 -18.21
CA VAL A 180 -16.20 0.79 -17.30
C VAL A 180 -17.66 0.40 -17.56
N ARG A 181 -18.04 -0.78 -17.08
CA ARG A 181 -19.43 -1.29 -17.16
C ARG A 181 -20.03 -1.33 -15.77
N GLY A 182 -21.15 -0.63 -15.55
CA GLY A 182 -21.99 -0.83 -14.38
C GLY A 182 -22.88 -2.06 -14.54
N GLY A 183 -23.14 -2.77 -13.45
CA GLY A 183 -24.02 -3.93 -13.49
C GLY A 183 -23.99 -4.78 -12.23
N ARG A 184 -24.39 -6.05 -12.40
CA ARG A 184 -24.34 -7.09 -11.37
C ARG A 184 -23.54 -8.27 -11.93
N PHE A 185 -22.30 -8.38 -11.46
CA PHE A 185 -21.36 -9.40 -11.92
C PHE A 185 -21.13 -10.49 -10.87
N VAL A 186 -21.19 -10.12 -9.59
CA VAL A 186 -21.04 -11.02 -8.45
C VAL A 186 -22.37 -11.13 -7.71
N SER A 187 -22.87 -12.35 -7.56
CA SER A 187 -24.11 -12.66 -6.81
C SER A 187 -23.93 -12.47 -5.31
N ASN A 188 -25.04 -12.31 -4.58
CA ASN A 188 -25.09 -12.20 -3.11
C ASN A 188 -24.47 -10.91 -2.52
N PHE A 189 -24.11 -9.95 -3.36
CA PHE A 189 -23.70 -8.61 -2.94
C PHE A 189 -24.72 -7.56 -3.39
N LEU A 190 -25.00 -6.62 -2.49
CA LEU A 190 -25.92 -5.52 -2.73
C LEU A 190 -25.17 -4.30 -3.30
N GLY A 191 -25.92 -3.38 -3.91
CA GLY A 191 -25.37 -2.15 -4.48
C GLY A 191 -24.83 -2.29 -5.90
N GLU A 192 -24.39 -1.16 -6.44
CA GLU A 192 -23.79 -1.06 -7.77
C GLU A 192 -22.39 -1.71 -7.81
N GLN A 193 -22.10 -2.38 -8.92
CA GLN A 193 -20.80 -2.98 -9.19
C GLN A 193 -20.29 -2.42 -10.51
N PHE A 194 -18.98 -2.19 -10.60
CA PHE A 194 -18.32 -1.66 -11.78
C PHE A 194 -17.21 -2.60 -12.21
N ALA A 195 -17.13 -2.90 -13.49
CA ALA A 195 -16.16 -3.83 -14.04
C ALA A 195 -15.42 -3.21 -15.22
N LEU A 196 -14.15 -3.59 -15.38
CA LEU A 196 -13.45 -3.40 -16.64
C LEU A 196 -14.12 -4.24 -17.74
N PRO A 197 -14.24 -3.74 -18.99
CA PRO A 197 -14.80 -4.51 -20.10
C PRO A 197 -14.16 -5.89 -20.25
N VAL A 198 -12.83 -5.96 -20.17
CA VAL A 198 -12.07 -7.22 -20.25
C VAL A 198 -12.40 -8.19 -19.11
N ALA A 199 -12.75 -7.69 -17.92
CA ALA A 199 -13.15 -8.53 -16.80
C ALA A 199 -14.53 -9.17 -17.05
N VAL A 200 -15.46 -8.41 -17.63
CA VAL A 200 -16.78 -8.92 -18.03
C VAL A 200 -16.65 -10.02 -19.08
N ASP A 201 -15.82 -9.81 -20.09
CA ASP A 201 -15.57 -10.80 -21.14
C ASP A 201 -14.87 -12.05 -20.59
N SER A 202 -13.93 -11.86 -19.66
CA SER A 202 -13.28 -12.97 -18.95
C SER A 202 -14.27 -13.81 -18.15
N LEU A 203 -15.24 -13.20 -17.46
CA LEU A 203 -16.31 -13.91 -16.75
C LEU A 203 -17.20 -14.70 -17.72
N ARG A 204 -17.57 -14.11 -18.85
CA ARG A 204 -18.37 -14.79 -19.89
C ARG A 204 -17.63 -16.00 -20.45
N ALA A 205 -16.35 -15.85 -20.75
CA ALA A 205 -15.50 -16.94 -21.22
C ALA A 205 -15.28 -18.03 -20.15
N ALA A 206 -15.16 -17.66 -18.88
CA ALA A 206 -15.03 -18.60 -17.78
C ALA A 206 -16.28 -19.47 -17.59
N ARG A 207 -17.49 -18.92 -17.81
CA ARG A 207 -18.76 -19.68 -17.72
C ARG A 207 -18.81 -20.87 -18.68
N SER A 208 -18.13 -20.79 -19.82
CA SER A 208 -18.10 -21.85 -20.83
C SER A 208 -16.94 -22.84 -20.64
N ARG A 209 -16.00 -22.57 -19.72
CA ARG A 209 -14.88 -23.48 -19.43
C ARG A 209 -15.30 -24.61 -18.49
N LYS A 210 -14.85 -25.82 -18.78
CA LYS A 210 -14.96 -26.95 -17.84
C LYS A 210 -13.94 -26.75 -16.72
N THR A 211 -14.35 -27.02 -15.48
CA THR A 211 -13.47 -27.02 -14.31
C THR A 211 -12.42 -28.12 -14.45
N ALA A 212 -11.15 -27.74 -14.36
CA ALA A 212 -10.02 -28.64 -14.61
C ALA A 212 -9.43 -29.20 -13.31
N GLY A 213 -9.96 -28.82 -12.15
CA GLY A 213 -9.39 -29.16 -10.85
C GLY A 213 -8.10 -28.39 -10.57
N GLU A 214 -7.88 -27.24 -11.25
CA GLU A 214 -6.62 -26.52 -11.16
C GLU A 214 -6.44 -25.93 -9.76
N LEU A 215 -5.27 -26.17 -9.18
CA LEU A 215 -4.89 -25.64 -7.87
C LEU A 215 -4.04 -24.39 -8.04
N MET A 216 -4.51 -23.28 -7.49
CA MET A 216 -3.78 -22.01 -7.44
C MET A 216 -3.45 -21.68 -5.98
N ILE A 217 -2.16 -21.42 -5.72
CA ILE A 217 -1.68 -20.98 -4.41
C ILE A 217 -1.40 -19.49 -4.49
N VAL A 218 -2.02 -18.72 -3.59
CA VAL A 218 -1.82 -17.29 -3.49
C VAL A 218 -1.33 -16.95 -2.08
N SER A 219 -0.41 -16.00 -1.97
CA SER A 219 0.02 -15.50 -0.66
C SER A 219 -1.18 -14.94 0.10
N ALA A 220 -1.28 -15.20 1.41
CA ALA A 220 -2.37 -14.64 2.20
C ALA A 220 -2.31 -13.10 2.25
N ALA A 221 -1.11 -12.52 2.09
CA ALA A 221 -0.88 -11.08 2.01
C ALA A 221 -1.26 -10.47 0.65
N ASP A 222 -1.57 -11.29 -0.36
CA ASP A 222 -1.98 -10.82 -1.68
C ASP A 222 -3.41 -10.25 -1.64
N PRO A 223 -3.72 -9.16 -2.38
CA PRO A 223 -5.08 -8.64 -2.49
C PRO A 223 -6.12 -9.65 -3.00
N LEU A 224 -5.70 -10.67 -3.76
CA LEU A 224 -6.57 -11.73 -4.27
C LEU A 224 -6.97 -12.77 -3.20
N ASN A 225 -6.42 -12.68 -1.98
CA ASN A 225 -7.01 -13.38 -0.84
C ASN A 225 -8.40 -12.78 -0.56
N LEU A 226 -9.45 -13.37 -1.14
CA LEU A 226 -10.84 -12.92 -0.98
C LEU A 226 -11.69 -13.93 -0.18
N VAL A 227 -11.03 -14.85 0.54
CA VAL A 227 -11.66 -15.81 1.44
C VAL A 227 -12.31 -15.08 2.61
N GLY A 228 -13.55 -15.41 2.90
CA GLY A 228 -14.39 -14.74 3.90
C GLY A 228 -14.91 -13.37 3.45
N ILE A 229 -14.76 -13.03 2.15
CA ILE A 229 -15.37 -11.84 1.53
C ILE A 229 -16.23 -12.28 0.36
N ILE A 230 -15.58 -12.67 -0.76
CA ILE A 230 -16.27 -13.18 -1.95
C ILE A 230 -16.35 -14.70 -1.88
N VAL A 231 -15.22 -15.34 -1.59
CA VAL A 231 -15.14 -16.80 -1.52
C VAL A 231 -15.57 -17.24 -0.12
N PRO A 232 -16.55 -18.14 0.00
CA PRO A 232 -16.97 -18.67 1.30
C PRO A 232 -15.80 -19.30 2.06
N GLY A 233 -15.78 -19.13 3.38
CA GLY A 233 -14.75 -19.68 4.26
C GLY A 233 -14.39 -18.75 5.41
N GLU A 234 -13.58 -19.26 6.34
CA GLU A 234 -13.03 -18.45 7.42
C GLU A 234 -12.02 -17.43 6.88
N ARG A 235 -12.12 -16.18 7.35
CA ARG A 235 -11.25 -15.11 6.88
C ARG A 235 -9.80 -15.38 7.23
N VAL A 236 -8.96 -15.59 6.21
CA VAL A 236 -7.51 -15.79 6.39
C VAL A 236 -6.82 -14.43 6.55
N PRO A 237 -6.09 -14.19 7.67
CA PRO A 237 -5.36 -12.93 7.89
C PRO A 237 -4.33 -12.66 6.81
N ALA A 238 -4.23 -11.39 6.37
CA ALA A 238 -3.33 -10.95 5.31
C ALA A 238 -1.88 -10.75 5.78
N ASN A 239 -1.31 -11.78 6.41
CA ASN A 239 0.04 -11.76 6.94
C ASN A 239 1.00 -12.50 5.99
N SER A 240 2.23 -12.01 5.88
CA SER A 240 3.29 -12.69 5.15
C SER A 240 3.56 -14.09 5.73
N GLY A 241 3.96 -15.04 4.88
CA GLY A 241 4.27 -16.42 5.26
C GLY A 241 3.08 -17.37 5.35
N LYS A 242 1.84 -16.87 5.22
CA LYS A 242 0.63 -17.70 5.05
C LYS A 242 0.23 -17.74 3.57
N ALA A 243 -0.54 -18.74 3.18
CA ALA A 243 -1.08 -18.89 1.83
C ALA A 243 -2.54 -19.36 1.87
N VAL A 244 -3.27 -19.04 0.80
CA VAL A 244 -4.61 -19.56 0.50
C VAL A 244 -4.53 -20.40 -0.77
N VAL A 245 -5.29 -21.49 -0.80
CA VAL A 245 -5.33 -22.42 -1.93
C VAL A 245 -6.72 -22.38 -2.52
N PHE A 246 -6.79 -22.21 -3.84
CA PHE A 246 -8.02 -22.25 -4.60
C PHE A 246 -8.01 -23.46 -5.53
N ARG A 247 -9.12 -24.21 -5.56
CA ARG A 247 -9.43 -25.21 -6.60
C ARG A 247 -10.54 -24.66 -7.47
N ASP A 248 -10.24 -24.37 -8.73
CA ASP A 248 -11.19 -23.76 -9.68
C ASP A 248 -11.94 -22.52 -9.10
N GLY A 249 -11.24 -21.72 -8.28
CA GLY A 249 -11.79 -20.52 -7.63
C GLY A 249 -12.48 -20.74 -6.27
N VAL A 250 -12.62 -21.98 -5.80
CA VAL A 250 -13.14 -22.30 -4.45
C VAL A 250 -11.99 -22.49 -3.48
N ALA A 251 -12.06 -21.85 -2.30
CA ALA A 251 -11.04 -22.01 -1.27
C ALA A 251 -11.07 -23.44 -0.70
N VAL A 252 -9.91 -24.08 -0.62
CA VAL A 252 -9.74 -25.43 -0.05
C VAL A 252 -8.77 -25.42 1.13
N PRO A 253 -8.91 -26.33 2.11
CA PRO A 253 -7.97 -26.45 3.21
C PRO A 253 -6.54 -26.70 2.72
N SER A 254 -5.56 -26.07 3.38
CA SER A 254 -4.14 -26.21 3.03
C SER A 254 -3.58 -27.62 3.27
N GLU A 255 -4.31 -28.49 3.97
CA GLU A 255 -3.92 -29.88 4.24
C GLU A 255 -3.95 -30.76 2.98
N GLU A 256 -4.68 -30.35 1.93
CA GLU A 256 -4.70 -31.04 0.62
C GLU A 256 -3.42 -30.78 -0.22
N LEU A 257 -2.42 -30.06 0.31
CA LEU A 257 -1.16 -29.71 -0.37
C LEU A 257 -0.10 -30.84 -0.37
N THR A 258 -0.45 -32.08 -0.03
CA THR A 258 0.51 -33.21 0.08
C THR A 258 1.32 -33.47 -1.20
N ASN A 259 0.87 -32.99 -2.36
CA ASN A 259 1.54 -33.17 -3.65
C ASN A 259 2.06 -31.88 -4.31
N VAL A 260 2.08 -30.72 -3.62
CA VAL A 260 2.52 -29.47 -4.24
C VAL A 260 3.93 -29.09 -3.77
N VAL A 261 4.85 -28.96 -4.73
CA VAL A 261 6.22 -28.48 -4.51
C VAL A 261 6.16 -27.09 -3.89
N ARG A 262 6.50 -27.00 -2.61
CA ARG A 262 6.65 -25.70 -1.93
C ARG A 262 7.81 -24.96 -2.58
N MET A 263 7.51 -23.87 -3.30
CA MET A 263 8.53 -22.85 -3.57
C MET A 263 8.99 -22.32 -2.20
N PRO A 264 10.29 -22.38 -1.87
CA PRO A 264 10.78 -21.88 -0.60
C PRO A 264 10.45 -20.39 -0.55
N LEU A 265 9.70 -19.99 0.47
CA LEU A 265 9.59 -18.58 0.85
C LEU A 265 11.02 -18.07 1.02
N ALA A 266 11.42 -17.10 0.20
CA ALA A 266 12.73 -16.47 0.32
C ALA A 266 12.90 -16.00 1.77
N ARG A 267 13.88 -16.58 2.47
CA ARG A 267 14.24 -16.23 3.85
C ARG A 267 14.80 -14.81 3.93
#